data_AF-A0A445AEI7-F1
#
_entry.id   AF-A0A445AEI7-F1
#
_cell.length_a   1.000
_cell.length_b   1.000
_cell.length_c   1.000
_cell.angle_alpha   90.00
_cell.angle_beta   90.00
_cell.angle_gamma   90.00
#
_symmetry.space_group_name_H-M   'P 1'
#
loop_
_entity.id
_entity.type
_entity.pdbx_description
1 polymer ?
#
loop_
_entity_poly.entity_id
_entity_poly.type
_entity_poly.pdbx_seq_one_letter_code
_entity_poly.pdbx_strand_id
1 'polypeptide(L)'
;MLSQNDSIAQVFGKEKPGRVRDVGFRPTRSQLFGPNLHASGNGVQLEETQRKLLELQAGLKGEKLKRKVMEDEVAAEKKKMKAMESALLYLFQRQGEELPPTSPQG
;
A
#
# COMPACT_ATOMS: atom_id res chain seq x y z
N MET A 1 -34.16 56.77 32.67
CA MET A 1 -33.14 55.72 32.43
C MET A 1 -33.90 54.42 32.27
N LEU A 2 -34.09 53.97 31.02
CA LEU A 2 -34.68 52.66 30.74
C LEU A 2 -33.60 51.60 30.99
N SER A 3 -33.88 50.65 31.88
CA SER A 3 -32.92 49.61 32.25
C SER A 3 -32.74 48.63 31.10
N GLN A 4 -31.52 48.14 30.86
CA GLN A 4 -31.21 47.13 29.84
C GLN A 4 -32.11 45.88 29.92
N ASN A 5 -32.70 45.61 31.09
CA ASN A 5 -33.58 44.47 31.31
C ASN A 5 -34.94 44.62 30.61
N ASP A 6 -35.44 45.85 30.43
CA ASP A 6 -36.71 46.10 29.73
C ASP A 6 -36.59 45.82 28.22
N SER A 7 -35.40 46.01 27.65
CA SER A 7 -35.10 45.71 26.25
C SER A 7 -35.10 44.20 25.95
N ILE A 8 -34.72 43.37 26.93
CA ILE A 8 -34.64 41.90 26.76
C ILE A 8 -36.04 41.29 26.86
N ALA A 9 -36.86 41.75 27.81
CA ALA A 9 -38.25 41.30 27.95
C ALA A 9 -39.12 41.68 26.75
N GLN A 10 -38.81 42.78 26.04
CA GLN A 10 -39.54 43.18 24.84
C GLN A 10 -39.20 42.32 23.61
N VAL A 11 -37.97 41.80 23.52
CA VAL A 11 -37.53 40.91 22.42
C VAL A 11 -38.09 39.50 22.59
N PHE A 12 -38.15 38.97 23.83
CA PHE A 12 -38.62 37.61 24.11
C PHE A 12 -40.10 37.51 24.55
N GLY A 13 -40.71 38.58 25.03
CA GLY A 13 -42.07 38.58 25.60
C GLY A 13 -43.22 38.66 24.58
N LYS A 14 -42.93 38.64 23.27
CA LYS A 14 -43.95 38.61 22.21
C LYS A 14 -43.93 37.34 21.37
N GLU A 15 -43.42 36.24 21.92
CA GLU A 15 -43.68 34.90 21.38
C GLU A 15 -45.17 34.57 21.58
N LYS A 16 -45.98 34.85 20.55
CA LYS A 16 -47.37 34.39 20.49
C LYS A 16 -47.32 32.89 20.15
N PRO A 17 -47.89 32.00 20.97
CA PRO A 17 -47.83 30.54 20.75
C PRO A 17 -48.76 30.05 19.62
N GLY A 18 -48.99 30.85 18.57
CA GLY A 18 -50.09 30.62 17.62
C GLY A 18 -49.98 31.22 16.21
N ARG A 19 -48.80 31.61 15.73
CA ARG A 19 -48.57 31.95 14.30
C ARG A 19 -47.05 31.96 14.09
N VAL A 20 -46.45 31.15 13.24
CA VAL A 20 -46.60 31.09 11.79
C VAL A 20 -46.14 29.70 11.34
N ARG A 21 -46.72 29.17 10.28
CA ARG A 21 -46.21 27.98 9.58
C ARG A 21 -44.75 28.23 9.20
N ASP A 22 -43.83 27.63 9.94
CA ASP A 22 -42.43 27.53 9.56
C ASP A 22 -42.37 26.71 8.26
N VAL A 23 -42.39 27.41 7.12
CA VAL A 23 -41.86 26.89 5.86
C VAL A 23 -40.35 27.19 5.86
N GLY A 24 -39.69 26.81 6.95
CA GLY A 24 -38.26 26.72 7.05
C GLY A 24 -37.86 25.40 6.42
N PHE A 25 -37.54 25.43 5.12
CA PHE A 25 -36.67 24.41 4.56
C PHE A 25 -35.31 24.56 5.25
N ARG A 26 -35.19 23.96 6.44
CA ARG A 26 -33.90 23.68 7.05
C ARG A 26 -33.16 22.84 6.03
N PRO A 27 -32.06 23.33 5.43
CA PRO A 27 -31.32 22.52 4.48
C PRO A 27 -30.92 21.26 5.21
N THR A 28 -31.34 20.11 4.72
CA THR A 28 -30.92 18.84 5.29
C THR A 28 -29.38 18.85 5.25
N ARG A 29 -28.69 18.25 6.22
CA ARG A 29 -27.20 18.25 6.27
C ARG A 29 -26.53 17.89 4.93
N SER A 30 -27.22 17.12 4.08
CA SER A 30 -26.91 16.76 2.68
C SER A 30 -27.07 17.86 1.62
N GLN A 31 -27.48 19.08 2.00
CA GLN A 31 -27.62 20.25 1.13
C GLN A 31 -26.54 21.30 1.39
N LEU A 32 -25.87 21.27 2.55
CA LEU A 32 -24.73 22.16 2.85
C LEU A 32 -23.52 21.83 1.97
N PHE A 33 -23.37 20.53 1.69
CA PHE A 33 -22.63 20.04 0.54
C PHE A 33 -23.71 19.53 -0.40
N GLY A 34 -24.16 20.34 -1.37
CA GLY A 34 -25.21 19.92 -2.31
C GLY A 34 -24.89 18.58 -2.98
N PRO A 35 -25.82 17.99 -3.76
CA PRO A 35 -25.50 16.86 -4.62
C PRO A 35 -24.55 17.33 -5.75
N ASN A 36 -23.29 17.55 -5.39
CA ASN A 36 -22.17 17.85 -6.25
C ASN A 36 -21.00 16.99 -5.79
N LEU A 37 -21.20 15.68 -5.88
CA LEU A 37 -20.08 14.76 -6.09
C LEU A 37 -20.24 13.98 -7.40
N HIS A 38 -20.92 14.61 -8.35
CA HIS A 38 -20.88 14.21 -9.74
C HIS A 38 -20.57 15.44 -10.62
N ALA A 39 -19.68 16.31 -10.13
CA ALA A 39 -18.90 17.16 -11.01
C ALA A 39 -18.05 16.20 -11.85
N SER A 40 -18.45 16.01 -13.10
CA SER A 40 -17.76 15.33 -14.20
C SER A 40 -16.26 15.04 -13.96
N GLY A 41 -15.98 14.03 -13.15
CA GLY A 41 -14.66 13.41 -12.99
C GLY A 41 -14.57 12.08 -13.73
N ASN A 42 -15.64 11.67 -14.42
CA ASN A 42 -15.78 10.29 -14.88
C ASN A 42 -14.90 9.92 -16.08
N GLY A 43 -14.51 10.89 -16.91
CA GLY A 43 -13.61 10.63 -18.06
C GLY A 43 -12.15 10.56 -17.63
N VAL A 44 -11.65 11.66 -17.06
CA VAL A 44 -10.25 11.81 -16.65
C VAL A 44 -9.86 10.80 -15.56
N GLN A 45 -10.72 10.54 -14.58
CA GLN A 45 -10.41 9.59 -13.51
C GLN A 45 -10.43 8.14 -14.00
N LEU A 46 -11.29 7.81 -14.99
CA LEU A 46 -11.32 6.49 -15.63
C LEU A 46 -10.11 6.29 -16.54
N GLU A 47 -9.74 7.30 -17.33
CA GLU A 47 -8.50 7.29 -18.13
C GLU A 47 -7.25 7.18 -17.27
N GLU A 48 -7.16 7.94 -16.16
CA GLU A 48 -6.07 7.80 -15.20
C GLU A 48 -6.01 6.40 -14.57
N THR A 49 -7.17 5.83 -14.24
CA THR A 49 -7.25 4.49 -13.67
C THR A 49 -6.83 3.44 -14.69
N GLN A 50 -7.28 3.54 -15.94
CA GLN A 50 -6.85 2.67 -17.03
C GLN A 50 -5.35 2.79 -17.30
N ARG A 51 -4.80 4.02 -17.33
CA ARG A 51 -3.37 4.26 -17.51
C ARG A 51 -2.54 3.59 -16.42
N LYS A 52 -2.91 3.79 -15.15
CA LYS A 52 -2.25 3.17 -14.00
C LYS A 52 -2.31 1.64 -14.08
N LEU A 53 -3.44 1.08 -14.51
CA LEU A 53 -3.60 -0.37 -14.63
C LEU A 53 -2.69 -0.96 -15.72
N LEU A 54 -2.54 -0.26 -16.84
CA LEU A 54 -1.65 -0.65 -17.93
C LEU A 54 -0.17 -0.54 -17.53
N GLU A 55 0.20 0.54 -16.84
CA GLU A 55 1.54 0.77 -16.29
C GLU A 55 1.92 -0.31 -15.27
N LEU A 56 1.02 -0.63 -14.33
CA LEU A 56 1.22 -1.71 -13.36
C LEU A 56 1.35 -3.07 -14.05
N GLN A 57 0.55 -3.35 -15.08
CA GLN A 57 0.66 -4.61 -15.83
C GLN A 57 2.00 -4.73 -16.56
N ALA A 58 2.49 -3.63 -17.15
CA ALA A 58 3.81 -3.59 -17.78
C ALA A 58 4.93 -3.76 -16.75
N GLY A 59 4.85 -3.08 -15.60
CA GLY A 59 5.78 -3.21 -14.49
C GLY A 59 5.86 -4.65 -13.96
N LEU A 60 4.71 -5.28 -13.73
CA LEU A 60 4.65 -6.65 -13.21
C LEU A 60 5.21 -7.67 -14.21
N LYS A 61 4.93 -7.52 -15.53
CA LYS A 61 5.52 -8.36 -16.57
C LYS A 61 7.05 -8.23 -16.61
N GLY A 62 7.56 -7.00 -16.56
CA GLY A 62 9.00 -6.73 -16.54
C GLY A 62 9.69 -7.26 -15.29
N GLU A 63 9.09 -7.04 -14.12
CA GLU A 63 9.65 -7.50 -12.84
C GLU A 63 9.64 -9.03 -12.73
N LYS A 64 8.59 -9.70 -13.20
CA LYS A 64 8.53 -11.17 -13.25
C LYS A 64 9.63 -11.75 -14.13
N LEU A 65 9.96 -11.10 -15.25
CA LEU A 65 11.08 -11.52 -16.09
C LEU A 65 12.41 -11.35 -15.38
N LYS A 66 12.64 -10.20 -14.73
CA LYS A 66 13.85 -9.94 -13.93
C LYS A 66 14.03 -10.97 -12.81
N ARG A 67 12.96 -11.33 -12.10
CA ARG A 67 12.98 -12.34 -11.04
C ARG A 67 13.38 -13.72 -11.56
N LYS A 68 12.84 -14.13 -12.72
CA LYS A 68 13.22 -15.40 -13.36
C LYS A 68 14.71 -15.45 -13.70
N VAL A 69 15.25 -14.37 -14.27
CA VAL A 69 16.67 -14.29 -14.62
C VAL A 69 17.54 -14.42 -13.36
N MET A 70 17.21 -13.70 -12.28
CA MET A 70 17.94 -13.83 -11.01
C MET A 70 17.82 -15.23 -10.41
N GLU A 71 16.65 -15.87 -10.50
CA GLU A 71 16.42 -17.22 -9.98
C GLU A 71 17.27 -18.27 -10.72
N ASP A 72 17.35 -18.17 -12.05
CA ASP A 72 18.19 -19.05 -12.88
C ASP A 72 19.68 -18.84 -12.57
N GLU A 73 20.12 -17.60 -12.35
CA GLU A 73 21.49 -17.27 -11.95
C GLU A 73 21.84 -17.88 -10.58
N VAL A 74 20.95 -17.73 -9.59
CA VAL A 74 21.10 -18.35 -8.26
C VAL A 74 21.14 -19.88 -8.36
N ALA A 75 20.32 -20.48 -9.22
CA ALA A 75 20.32 -21.93 -9.44
C ALA A 75 21.63 -22.41 -10.08
N ALA A 76 22.19 -21.65 -11.02
CA ALA A 76 23.48 -21.94 -11.63
C ALA A 76 24.62 -21.84 -10.60
N GLU A 77 24.63 -20.80 -9.78
CA GLU A 77 25.67 -20.58 -8.77
C GLU A 77 25.66 -21.66 -7.69
N LYS A 78 24.47 -22.08 -7.23
CA LYS A 78 24.32 -23.22 -6.31
C LYS A 78 24.92 -24.51 -6.86
N LYS A 79 24.76 -24.77 -8.17
CA LYS A 79 25.36 -25.95 -8.83
C LYS A 79 26.89 -25.85 -8.84
N LYS A 80 27.46 -24.67 -9.13
CA LYS A 80 28.92 -24.47 -9.09
C LYS A 80 29.48 -24.68 -7.68
N MET A 81 28.82 -24.13 -6.65
CA MET A 81 29.23 -24.30 -5.26
C MET A 81 29.27 -25.77 -4.86
N LYS A 82 28.23 -26.55 -5.21
CA LYS A 82 28.19 -27.99 -4.96
C LYS A 82 29.29 -28.76 -5.70
N ALA A 83 29.59 -28.37 -6.95
CA ALA A 83 30.68 -28.98 -7.72
C ALA A 83 32.05 -28.69 -7.07
N MET A 84 32.26 -27.45 -6.60
CA MET A 84 33.48 -27.07 -5.90
C MET A 84 33.64 -27.82 -4.57
N GLU A 85 32.57 -27.93 -3.78
CA GLU A 85 32.57 -28.70 -2.54
C GLU A 85 32.93 -30.17 -2.78
N SER A 86 32.34 -30.78 -3.82
CA SER A 86 32.67 -32.16 -4.21
C SER A 86 34.14 -32.29 -4.63
N ALA A 87 34.69 -31.32 -5.36
CA ALA A 87 36.09 -31.33 -5.78
C ALA A 87 37.03 -31.19 -4.57
N LEU A 88 36.71 -30.31 -3.63
CA LEU A 88 37.46 -30.16 -2.39
C LEU A 88 37.45 -31.45 -1.56
N LEU A 89 36.28 -32.07 -1.37
CA LEU A 89 36.15 -33.34 -0.67
C LEU A 89 37.00 -34.44 -1.33
N TYR A 90 37.04 -34.49 -2.67
CA TYR A 90 37.88 -35.43 -3.39
C TYR A 90 39.38 -35.21 -3.12
N LEU A 91 39.85 -33.96 -3.12
CA LEU A 91 41.25 -33.63 -2.84
C LEU A 91 41.65 -33.99 -1.41
N PHE A 92 40.79 -33.74 -0.41
CA PHE A 92 41.05 -34.11 0.98
C PHE A 92 41.18 -35.62 1.18
N GLN A 93 40.34 -36.41 0.51
CA GLN A 93 40.46 -37.87 0.55
C GLN A 93 41.79 -38.33 -0.04
N ARG A 94 42.21 -37.75 -1.17
CA ARG A 94 43.50 -38.07 -1.80
C ARG A 94 44.70 -37.70 -0.93
N GLN A 95 44.65 -36.56 -0.24
CA GLN A 95 45.71 -36.12 0.68
C GLN A 95 45.77 -36.99 1.95
N GLY A 96 44.64 -37.55 2.39
CA GLY A 96 44.57 -38.49 3.51
C GLY A 96 45.16 -39.88 3.22
N GLU A 97 45.18 -40.31 1.95
CA GLU A 97 45.80 -41.57 1.51
C GLU A 97 47.33 -41.49 1.35
N GLU A 98 47.93 -40.29 1.36
CA GLU A 98 49.37 -40.10 1.08
C GLU A 98 50.28 -40.15 2.33
N LEU A 99 49.76 -40.58 3.49
CA LEU A 99 50.60 -40.87 4.66
C LEU A 99 50.81 -42.39 4.79
N PRO A 100 52.02 -42.90 4.48
CA PRO A 100 52.32 -44.31 4.69
C PRO A 100 52.24 -44.63 6.19
N PRO A 101 51.79 -45.83 6.59
CA PRO A 101 51.85 -46.27 7.96
C PRO A 101 53.32 -46.33 8.38
N THR A 102 53.78 -45.34 9.15
CA THR A 102 55.09 -45.39 9.79
C THR A 102 55.01 -46.35 10.97
N SER A 103 55.02 -47.66 10.69
CA SER A 103 55.30 -48.65 11.72
C SER A 103 56.81 -48.77 11.90
N PRO A 104 57.38 -48.52 13.08
CA PRO A 104 58.66 -49.12 13.41
C PRO A 104 58.39 -50.58 13.79
N GLN A 105 58.76 -51.51 12.92
CA GLN A 105 59.09 -52.87 13.33
C GLN A 105 60.60 -52.90 13.53
N GLY A 106 61.01 -52.99 14.80
CA GLY A 106 62.40 -53.06 15.25
C GLY A 106 62.46 -53.02 16.75
#